data_AF-A0A5C6AY94-F1
#
_entry.id   AF-A0A5C6AY94-F1
#
_cell.length_a   1.000
_cell.length_b   1.000
_cell.length_c   1.000
_cell.angle_alpha   90.00
_cell.angle_beta   90.00
_cell.angle_gamma   90.00
#
_symmetry.space_group_name_H-M   'P 1'
#
loop_
_entity.id
_entity.type
_entity.pdbx_description
1 polymer ?
#
loop_
_entity_poly.entity_id
_entity_poly.type
_entity_poly.pdbx_seq_one_letter_code
_entity_poly.pdbx_strand_id
1 'polypeptide(L)'
;MYGAAIDLGQLADHEIAMPALSQHERITWSFGQSDGQIYEQADLVAQSEDMAKKTHRILDGIIAYEELWSEGSEPMKQIMRGVELTHDGNTTGFHWQGDESTVLTGLDDALQRLDTWKPIWKKQHRAAHQ
;
A
#
# COMPACT_ATOMS: atom_id res chain seq x y z
N MET A 1 11.04 7.44 10.93
CA MET A 1 11.06 6.08 10.36
C MET A 1 10.13 5.22 11.19
N TYR A 2 9.07 4.72 10.59
CA TYR A 2 8.17 3.72 11.17
C TYR A 2 8.36 2.43 10.39
N GLY A 3 8.61 1.33 11.08
CA GLY A 3 8.77 0.01 10.49
C GLY A 3 7.96 -1.01 11.27
N ALA A 4 7.20 -1.83 10.57
CA ALA A 4 6.50 -2.97 11.12
C ALA A 4 7.01 -4.23 10.41
N ALA A 5 7.41 -5.23 11.20
CA ALA A 5 7.63 -6.57 10.70
C ALA A 5 6.64 -7.48 11.43
N ILE A 6 5.71 -8.05 10.67
CA ILE A 6 4.68 -8.94 11.22
C ILE A 6 5.00 -10.35 10.76
N ASP A 7 5.31 -11.23 11.71
CA ASP A 7 5.37 -12.67 11.46
C ASP A 7 3.96 -13.23 11.49
N LEU A 8 3.48 -13.65 10.33
CA LEU A 8 2.08 -14.01 10.13
C LEU A 8 1.81 -15.47 10.52
N GLY A 9 2.85 -16.28 10.68
CA GLY A 9 2.74 -17.61 11.29
C GLY A 9 2.22 -17.55 12.74
N GLN A 10 2.37 -16.41 13.42
CA GLN A 10 1.85 -16.16 14.76
C GLN A 10 0.42 -15.59 14.79
N LEU A 11 -0.13 -15.16 13.64
CA LEU A 11 -1.50 -14.65 13.53
C LEU A 11 -2.54 -15.73 13.22
N ALA A 12 -2.13 -17.00 13.11
CA ALA A 12 -2.99 -18.13 12.77
C ALA A 12 -4.17 -18.33 13.75
N ASP A 13 -4.05 -17.82 14.98
CA ASP A 13 -5.09 -17.91 16.02
C ASP A 13 -6.07 -16.72 16.05
N HIS A 14 -5.94 -15.73 15.15
CA HIS A 14 -6.77 -14.52 15.17
C HIS A 14 -7.95 -14.61 14.19
N GLU A 15 -9.18 -14.48 14.71
CA GLU A 15 -10.47 -14.69 14.00
C GLU A 15 -10.69 -13.73 12.79
N ILE A 16 -9.85 -12.69 12.65
CA ILE A 16 -9.95 -11.63 11.62
C ILE A 16 -8.75 -11.71 10.64
N ALA A 17 -8.02 -12.83 10.57
CA ALA A 17 -6.94 -12.95 9.60
C ALA A 17 -7.49 -12.88 8.18
N MET A 18 -7.13 -11.82 7.43
CA MET A 18 -7.39 -11.74 5.99
C MET A 18 -6.79 -13.01 5.35
N PRO A 19 -7.58 -13.90 4.71
CA PRO A 19 -7.09 -15.21 4.26
C PRO A 19 -5.92 -15.14 3.26
N ALA A 20 -5.74 -14.01 2.58
CA ALA A 20 -4.59 -13.77 1.71
C ALA A 20 -3.29 -13.49 2.50
N LEU A 21 -3.38 -12.88 3.69
CA LEU A 21 -2.23 -12.60 4.55
C LEU A 21 -1.73 -13.88 5.25
N SER A 22 -2.61 -14.82 5.62
CA SER A 22 -2.20 -16.09 6.26
C SER A 22 -1.35 -17.01 5.36
N GLN A 23 -1.24 -16.69 4.07
CA GLN A 23 -0.38 -17.39 3.10
C GLN A 23 1.05 -16.82 3.03
N HIS A 24 1.33 -15.82 3.86
CA HIS A 24 2.64 -15.20 3.99
C HIS A 24 3.27 -15.58 5.33
N GLU A 25 4.59 -15.71 5.35
CA GLU A 25 5.38 -15.97 6.56
C GLU A 25 5.68 -14.66 7.27
N ARG A 26 6.01 -13.62 6.50
CA ARG A 26 6.41 -12.32 7.03
C ARG A 26 5.99 -11.21 6.09
N ILE A 27 5.55 -10.09 6.67
CA ILE A 27 5.45 -8.82 5.97
C ILE A 27 6.35 -7.83 6.68
N THR A 28 7.27 -7.24 5.93
CA THR A 28 8.03 -6.07 6.37
C THR A 28 7.46 -4.86 5.67
N TRP A 29 7.08 -3.84 6.42
CA TRP A 29 6.60 -2.58 5.88
C TRP A 29 7.33 -1.44 6.58
N SER A 30 7.84 -0.50 5.79
CA SER A 30 8.54 0.67 6.31
C SER A 30 8.08 1.92 5.57
N PHE A 31 7.91 2.98 6.34
CA PHE A 31 7.63 4.32 5.86
C PHE A 31 8.57 5.29 6.56
N GLY A 32 9.21 6.17 5.81
CA GLY A 32 10.23 7.02 6.36
C GLY A 32 10.54 8.24 5.52
N GLN A 33 11.48 9.01 6.05
CA GLN A 33 12.02 10.19 5.41
C GLN A 33 13.54 10.13 5.55
N SER A 34 14.26 10.35 4.45
CA SER A 34 15.72 10.50 4.41
C SER A 34 16.08 11.52 3.34
N ASP A 35 17.02 12.41 3.64
CA ASP A 35 17.59 13.35 2.65
C ASP A 35 16.55 14.18 1.85
N GLY A 36 15.46 14.59 2.50
CA GLY A 36 14.37 15.37 1.88
C GLY A 36 13.43 14.53 1.00
N GLN A 37 13.57 13.22 1.01
CA GLN A 37 12.70 12.28 0.32
C GLN A 37 11.86 11.50 1.33
N ILE A 38 10.60 11.28 0.98
CA ILE A 38 9.72 10.33 1.66
C ILE A 38 9.76 9.02 0.87
N TYR A 39 9.79 7.91 1.58
CA TYR A 39 9.78 6.59 0.97
C TYR A 39 8.80 5.66 1.68
N GLU A 40 8.34 4.68 0.92
CA GLU A 40 7.62 3.52 1.41
C GLU A 40 8.22 2.26 0.78
N GLN A 41 8.34 1.22 1.58
CA GLN A 41 8.78 -0.09 1.13
C GLN A 41 7.99 -1.16 1.86
N ALA A 42 7.45 -2.11 1.10
CA ALA A 42 6.87 -3.32 1.63
C ALA A 42 7.49 -4.56 0.96
N ASP A 43 7.90 -5.53 1.75
CA ASP A 43 8.34 -6.85 1.31
C ASP A 43 7.46 -7.93 1.96
N LEU A 44 6.84 -8.75 1.12
CA LEU A 44 5.95 -9.83 1.48
C LEU A 44 6.64 -11.16 1.18
N VAL A 45 6.98 -11.90 2.24
CA VAL A 45 7.58 -13.23 2.15
C VAL A 45 6.45 -14.26 2.20
N ALA A 46 6.18 -14.90 1.08
CA ALA A 46 5.15 -15.92 0.95
C ALA A 46 5.64 -17.31 1.39
N GLN A 47 4.72 -18.20 1.77
CA GLN A 47 5.04 -19.60 2.09
C GLN A 47 5.48 -20.42 0.87
N SER A 48 5.24 -19.92 -0.34
CA SER A 48 5.65 -20.55 -1.59
C SER A 48 5.86 -19.53 -2.71
N GLU A 49 6.70 -19.88 -3.67
CA GLU A 49 6.97 -19.06 -4.86
C GLU A 49 5.71 -18.83 -5.69
N ASP A 50 4.83 -19.82 -5.77
CA ASP A 50 3.53 -19.70 -6.45
C ASP A 50 2.64 -18.64 -5.80
N MET A 51 2.66 -18.54 -4.47
CA MET A 51 1.94 -17.49 -3.76
C MET A 51 2.61 -16.14 -3.97
N ALA A 52 3.95 -16.05 -3.90
CA ALA A 52 4.69 -14.83 -4.19
C ALA A 52 4.37 -14.28 -5.59
N LYS A 53 4.27 -15.15 -6.61
CA LYS A 53 3.84 -14.79 -7.98
C LYS A 53 2.41 -14.28 -8.05
N LYS A 54 1.48 -14.88 -7.29
CA LYS A 54 0.09 -14.40 -7.21
C LYS A 54 0.03 -13.03 -6.55
N THR A 55 0.73 -12.84 -5.44
CA THR A 55 0.84 -11.55 -4.75
C THR A 55 1.44 -10.49 -5.68
N HIS A 56 2.48 -10.83 -6.45
CA HIS A 56 3.08 -9.91 -7.42
C HIS A 56 2.07 -9.42 -8.45
N ARG A 57 1.24 -10.32 -9.01
CA ARG A 57 0.16 -9.93 -9.94
C ARG A 57 -0.92 -9.07 -9.28
N ILE A 58 -1.20 -9.28 -8.00
CA ILE A 58 -2.15 -8.45 -7.26
C ILE A 58 -1.58 -7.04 -7.10
N LEU A 59 -0.31 -6.91 -6.70
CA LEU A 59 0.35 -5.62 -6.57
C LEU A 59 0.45 -4.88 -7.91
N ASP A 60 0.76 -5.59 -9.00
CA ASP A 60 0.75 -5.05 -10.36
C ASP A 60 -0.63 -4.49 -10.73
N GLY A 61 -1.71 -5.22 -10.41
CA GLY A 61 -3.08 -4.74 -10.60
C GLY A 61 -3.45 -3.53 -9.74
N ILE A 62 -2.95 -3.45 -8.49
CA ILE A 62 -3.13 -2.29 -7.61
C ILE A 62 -2.43 -1.07 -8.18
N ILE A 63 -1.17 -1.22 -8.61
CA ILE A 63 -0.40 -0.12 -9.22
C ILE A 63 -1.08 0.39 -10.49
N ALA A 64 -1.50 -0.50 -11.38
CA ALA A 64 -2.23 -0.10 -12.58
C ALA A 64 -3.55 0.64 -12.25
N TYR A 65 -4.26 0.22 -11.20
CA TYR A 65 -5.43 0.94 -10.72
C TYR A 65 -5.08 2.32 -10.17
N GLU A 66 -4.03 2.43 -9.35
CA GLU A 66 -3.58 3.70 -8.76
C GLU A 66 -3.02 4.67 -9.81
N GLU A 67 -2.34 4.16 -10.84
CA GLU A 67 -1.92 4.95 -12.00
C GLU A 67 -3.14 5.57 -12.71
N LEU A 68 -4.17 4.78 -12.99
CA LEU A 68 -5.43 5.31 -13.55
C LEU A 68 -6.08 6.30 -12.59
N TRP A 69 -6.08 6.00 -11.29
CA TRP A 69 -6.67 6.86 -10.27
C TRP A 69 -5.87 8.14 -10.03
N SER A 70 -4.60 8.20 -10.44
CA SER A 70 -3.77 9.41 -10.40
C SER A 70 -4.08 10.40 -11.54
N GLU A 71 -4.90 10.02 -12.52
CA GLU A 71 -5.25 10.88 -13.64
C GLU A 71 -5.80 12.24 -13.18
N GLY A 72 -5.25 13.33 -13.72
CA GLY A 72 -5.54 14.71 -13.30
C GLY A 72 -4.79 15.22 -12.06
N SER A 73 -3.86 14.44 -11.48
CA SER A 73 -2.93 14.87 -10.44
C SER A 73 -1.49 14.56 -10.87
N GLU A 74 -0.74 15.59 -11.27
CA GLU A 74 0.69 15.42 -11.57
C GLU A 74 1.52 14.94 -10.37
N PRO A 75 1.33 15.42 -9.13
CA PRO A 75 2.12 14.89 -8.01
C PRO A 75 1.86 13.41 -7.74
N MET A 76 0.60 12.94 -7.82
CA MET A 76 0.31 11.50 -7.71
C MET A 76 0.94 10.70 -8.86
N LYS A 77 0.87 11.20 -10.11
CA LYS A 77 1.54 10.55 -11.25
C LYS A 77 3.04 10.43 -11.07
N GLN A 78 3.68 11.43 -10.47
CA GLN A 78 5.11 11.39 -10.19
C GLN A 78 5.47 10.32 -9.16
N ILE A 79 4.66 10.17 -8.10
CA ILE A 79 4.82 9.08 -7.12
C ILE A 79 4.68 7.73 -7.82
N MET A 80 3.62 7.53 -8.63
CA MET A 80 3.36 6.25 -9.31
C MET A 80 4.49 5.84 -10.27
N ARG A 81 5.08 6.80 -11.00
CA ARG A 81 6.24 6.54 -11.87
C ARG A 81 7.48 6.04 -11.12
N GLY A 82 7.56 6.31 -9.82
CA GLY A 82 8.66 5.89 -8.94
C GLY A 82 8.39 4.59 -8.20
N VAL A 83 7.27 3.90 -8.46
CA VAL A 83 6.96 2.62 -7.84
C VAL A 83 7.69 1.50 -8.56
N GLU A 84 8.49 0.76 -7.82
CA GLU A 84 9.21 -0.42 -8.28
C GLU A 84 8.59 -1.68 -7.64
N LEU A 85 8.24 -2.65 -8.48
CA LEU A 85 7.86 -3.98 -8.03
C LEU A 85 9.04 -4.93 -8.09
N THR A 86 9.25 -5.67 -7.01
CA THR A 86 10.30 -6.68 -6.90
C THR A 86 9.71 -8.08 -6.75
N HIS A 87 10.45 -9.07 -7.22
CA HIS A 87 10.15 -10.48 -7.01
C HIS A 87 11.45 -11.29 -6.98
N ASP A 88 11.71 -11.97 -5.86
CA ASP A 88 12.87 -12.86 -5.66
C ASP A 88 12.45 -14.10 -4.85
N GLY A 89 12.33 -15.23 -5.53
CA GLY A 89 11.85 -16.49 -4.96
C GLY A 89 10.48 -16.33 -4.27
N ASN A 90 10.46 -16.52 -2.96
CA ASN A 90 9.25 -16.40 -2.16
C ASN A 90 8.91 -14.95 -1.77
N THR A 91 9.75 -13.98 -2.13
CA THR A 91 9.56 -12.57 -1.73
C THR A 91 9.03 -11.76 -2.89
N THR A 92 8.03 -10.94 -2.62
CA THR A 92 7.51 -9.93 -3.54
C THR A 92 7.36 -8.63 -2.78
N GLY A 93 7.75 -7.50 -3.37
CA GLY A 93 7.64 -6.21 -2.71
C GLY A 93 7.28 -5.07 -3.66
N PHE A 94 6.92 -3.94 -3.07
CA PHE A 94 6.83 -2.65 -3.76
C PHE A 94 7.61 -1.60 -2.98
N HIS A 95 8.35 -0.77 -3.71
CA HIS A 95 9.26 0.22 -3.16
C HIS A 95 9.03 1.52 -3.93
N TRP A 96 8.87 2.64 -3.25
CA TRP A 96 8.83 3.95 -3.90
C TRP A 96 9.49 5.01 -3.02
N GLN A 97 10.01 6.03 -3.68
CA GLN A 97 10.51 7.24 -3.02
C GLN A 97 10.14 8.46 -3.86
N GLY A 98 9.88 9.57 -3.18
CA GLY A 98 9.55 10.84 -3.83
C GLY A 98 10.04 12.00 -2.98
N ASP A 99 10.22 13.16 -3.60
CA ASP A 99 10.50 14.38 -2.85
C ASP A 99 9.33 14.71 -1.91
N GLU A 100 9.65 15.22 -0.73
CA GLU A 100 8.68 15.50 0.32
C GLU A 100 7.52 16.38 -0.16
N SER A 101 7.79 17.43 -0.97
CA SER A 101 6.74 18.32 -1.47
C SER A 101 5.76 17.64 -2.40
N THR A 102 6.25 16.83 -3.34
CA THR A 102 5.44 16.06 -4.27
C THR A 102 4.61 15.03 -3.54
N VAL A 103 5.20 14.33 -2.58
CA VAL A 103 4.50 13.30 -1.79
C VAL A 103 3.38 13.91 -0.95
N LEU A 104 3.64 14.99 -0.22
CA LEU A 104 2.62 15.65 0.59
C LEU A 104 1.47 16.19 -0.29
N THR A 105 1.78 16.81 -1.42
CA THR A 105 0.75 17.30 -2.36
C THR A 105 -0.06 16.14 -2.96
N GLY A 106 0.60 15.04 -3.31
CA GLY A 106 -0.08 13.85 -3.84
C GLY A 106 -1.02 13.19 -2.81
N LEU A 107 -0.62 13.17 -1.52
CA LEU A 107 -1.48 12.70 -0.44
C LEU A 107 -2.71 13.59 -0.24
N ASP A 108 -2.55 14.91 -0.29
CA ASP A 108 -3.68 15.85 -0.22
C ASP A 108 -4.67 15.62 -1.37
N ASP A 109 -4.17 15.45 -2.60
CA ASP A 109 -4.99 15.13 -3.78
C ASP A 109 -5.73 13.78 -3.59
N ALA A 110 -5.05 12.76 -3.06
CA ALA A 110 -5.65 11.46 -2.80
C ALA A 110 -6.77 11.55 -1.74
N LEU A 111 -6.54 12.27 -0.64
CA LEU A 111 -7.54 12.51 0.40
C LEU A 111 -8.76 13.26 -0.15
N GLN A 112 -8.53 14.28 -0.99
CA GLN A 112 -9.62 15.00 -1.65
C GLN A 112 -10.45 14.10 -2.58
N ARG A 113 -9.79 13.18 -3.30
CA ARG A 113 -10.48 12.19 -4.15
C ARG A 113 -11.28 11.17 -3.33
N LEU A 114 -10.77 10.72 -2.19
CA LEU A 114 -11.52 9.83 -1.29
C LEU A 114 -12.80 10.51 -0.77
N ASP A 115 -12.71 11.81 -0.52
CA ASP A 115 -13.84 12.64 -0.11
C ASP A 115 -14.95 12.71 -1.18
N THR A 116 -14.59 12.66 -2.47
CA THR A 116 -15.55 12.66 -3.58
C THR A 116 -16.04 11.27 -3.97
N TRP A 117 -15.23 10.23 -3.78
CA TRP A 117 -15.54 8.84 -4.19
C TRP A 117 -16.53 8.14 -3.24
N LYS A 118 -16.62 8.56 -1.95
CA LYS A 118 -17.57 7.98 -0.97
C LYS A 118 -18.31 9.02 -0.11
N PRO A 119 -19.26 9.80 -0.68
CA PRO A 119 -20.13 10.66 0.13
C PRO A 119 -21.04 9.87 1.10
N ILE A 120 -21.19 8.55 0.90
CA ILE A 120 -22.10 7.67 1.67
C ILE A 120 -21.57 7.37 3.08
N TRP A 121 -20.24 7.35 3.27
CA TRP A 121 -19.64 7.08 4.59
C TRP A 121 -19.86 8.25 5.57
N LYS A 122 -19.95 9.50 5.08
CA LYS A 122 -20.27 10.67 5.91
C LYS A 122 -21.74 10.69 6.40
N LYS A 123 -22.68 10.02 5.71
CA LYS A 123 -24.10 9.99 6.14
C LYS A 123 -24.37 9.04 7.31
N GLN A 124 -23.63 7.94 7.44
CA GLN A 124 -23.85 6.98 8.55
C GLN A 124 -23.30 7.47 9.90
N HIS A 125 -22.26 8.30 9.93
CA HIS A 125 -21.72 8.84 11.19
C HIS A 125 -22.49 10.05 11.75
N ARG A 126 -23.31 10.75 10.96
CA ARG A 126 -24.19 11.82 11.48
C ARG A 126 -25.51 11.29 12.06
N ALA A 127 -25.96 10.11 11.65
CA ALA A 127 -27.18 9.50 12.17
C ALA A 127 -26.98 8.72 13.49
N ALA A 128 -25.74 8.43 13.89
CA ALA A 128 -25.42 7.72 15.13
C ALA A 128 -25.21 8.64 16.35
N HIS A 129 -25.30 9.96 16.17
CA HIS A 129 -25.13 10.97 17.22
C HIS A 129 -26.29 11.99 17.29
N GLN A 130 -27.46 11.62 16.77
CA GLN A 130 -28.74 12.29 17.04
C GLN A 130 -29.66 11.32 17.77
#